data_AF-A0A7X3R5X0-F1
#
_entry.id   AF-A0A7X3R5X0-F1
#
_cell.length_a   1.000
_cell.length_b   1.000
_cell.length_c   1.000
_cell.angle_alpha   90.00
_cell.angle_beta   90.00
_cell.angle_gamma   90.00
#
_symmetry.space_group_name_H-M   'P 1'
#
loop_
_entity.id
_entity.type
_entity.pdbx_description
1 polymer ?
#
loop_
_entity_poly.entity_id
_entity_poly.type
_entity_poly.pdbx_seq_one_letter_code
_entity_poly.pdbx_strand_id
1 'polypeptide(L)'
;MSEKAKLQSLFDPFNAKGSWITIHNPGSDPVNLGLVDSYTVTRVLSQGDGSSNTNRTEFWLLFKSVGYHESFHYSHTIKVVDLHQDDGWNMDLTDDRQRVFHIDMIFPEFDLDQHEQWMRWKGYRKEREDFFELVDKDILATHTLMARKWSN
;
A
#
# COMPACT_ATOMS: atom_id res chain seq x y z
N MET A 1 -1.47 19.29 10.19
CA MET A 1 -1.33 17.88 9.74
C MET A 1 -0.17 17.82 8.74
N SER A 2 0.77 16.90 8.90
CA SER A 2 1.94 16.77 8.00
C SER A 2 1.53 16.17 6.65
N GLU A 3 2.32 16.40 5.59
CA GLU A 3 2.05 15.83 4.26
C GLU A 3 1.98 14.30 4.29
N LYS A 4 2.88 13.67 5.05
CA LYS A 4 2.87 12.24 5.32
C LYS A 4 1.52 11.77 5.90
N ALA A 5 0.96 12.51 6.86
CA ALA A 5 -0.32 12.15 7.47
C ALA A 5 -1.49 12.31 6.50
N LYS A 6 -1.47 13.32 5.62
CA LYS A 6 -2.47 13.46 4.55
C LYS A 6 -2.42 12.30 3.57
N LEU A 7 -1.23 11.96 3.07
CA LEU A 7 -1.04 10.81 2.17
C LEU A 7 -1.47 9.50 2.85
N GLN A 8 -1.11 9.31 4.12
CA GLN A 8 -1.56 8.13 4.88
C GLN A 8 -3.09 8.05 4.95
N SER A 9 -3.78 9.18 5.13
CA SER A 9 -5.24 9.20 5.24
C SER A 9 -5.97 8.74 3.97
N LEU A 10 -5.32 8.82 2.81
CA LEU A 10 -5.87 8.27 1.55
C LEU A 10 -5.99 6.75 1.59
N PHE A 11 -5.14 6.07 2.36
CA PHE A 11 -5.09 4.61 2.47
C PHE A 11 -5.94 4.04 3.62
N ASP A 12 -6.37 4.88 4.56
CA ASP A 12 -7.12 4.45 5.74
C ASP A 12 -8.42 3.68 5.39
N PRO A 13 -9.21 4.09 4.38
CA PRO A 13 -10.39 3.32 3.97
C PRO A 13 -10.05 1.90 3.48
N PHE A 14 -8.99 1.76 2.69
CA PHE A 14 -8.51 0.47 2.17
C PHE A 14 -7.97 -0.42 3.31
N ASN A 15 -7.23 0.16 4.27
CA ASN A 15 -6.76 -0.53 5.47
C ASN A 15 -7.91 -1.02 6.37
N ALA A 16 -9.02 -0.30 6.39
CA ALA A 16 -10.18 -0.63 7.22
C ALA A 16 -11.07 -1.70 6.56
N LYS A 17 -11.38 -1.55 5.27
CA LYS A 17 -12.34 -2.38 4.54
C LYS A 17 -11.71 -3.55 3.79
N GLY A 18 -10.39 -3.53 3.64
CA GLY A 18 -9.68 -4.46 2.77
C GLY A 18 -9.68 -3.97 1.32
N SER A 19 -8.66 -4.38 0.59
CA SER A 19 -8.50 -4.04 -0.81
C SER A 19 -7.77 -5.14 -1.54
N TRP A 20 -7.90 -5.11 -2.85
CA TRP A 20 -7.19 -5.97 -3.76
C TRP A 20 -6.24 -5.14 -4.62
N ILE A 21 -5.12 -5.71 -5.07
CA ILE A 21 -4.16 -5.00 -5.91
C ILE A 21 -3.81 -5.77 -7.18
N THR A 22 -3.85 -5.05 -8.30
CA THR A 22 -3.42 -5.52 -9.62
C THR A 22 -2.27 -4.65 -10.10
N ILE A 23 -1.21 -5.27 -10.59
CA ILE A 23 -0.06 -4.56 -11.16
C ILE A 23 -0.10 -4.63 -12.68
N HIS A 24 -0.04 -3.46 -13.32
CA HIS A 24 0.11 -3.30 -14.75
C HIS A 24 1.55 -2.94 -15.05
N ASN A 25 2.28 -3.88 -15.64
CA ASN A 25 3.66 -3.65 -16.08
C ASN A 25 3.63 -3.17 -17.54
N PRO A 26 4.45 -2.18 -17.91
CA PRO A 26 4.56 -1.75 -19.31
C PRO A 26 4.88 -2.93 -20.24
N GLY A 27 4.04 -3.17 -21.23
CA GLY A 27 4.23 -4.22 -22.24
C GLY A 27 4.00 -5.65 -21.75
N SER A 28 3.34 -5.85 -20.60
CA SER A 28 2.94 -7.19 -20.11
C SER A 28 1.47 -7.19 -19.70
N ASP A 29 0.88 -8.39 -19.62
CA ASP A 29 -0.47 -8.55 -19.09
C ASP A 29 -0.53 -8.15 -17.60
N PRO A 30 -1.68 -7.65 -17.12
CA PRO A 30 -1.88 -7.33 -15.72
C PRO A 30 -1.70 -8.56 -14.83
N VAL A 31 -1.01 -8.39 -13.71
CA VAL A 31 -0.80 -9.45 -12.72
C VAL A 31 -1.56 -9.10 -11.46
N ASN A 32 -2.43 -10.01 -11.04
CA ASN A 32 -3.15 -9.89 -9.79
C ASN A 32 -2.21 -10.30 -8.63
N LEU A 33 -1.98 -9.41 -7.66
CA LEU A 33 -1.08 -9.67 -6.52
C LEU A 33 -1.82 -10.10 -5.24
N GLY A 34 -3.15 -10.13 -5.24
CA GLY A 34 -3.92 -10.61 -4.10
C GLY A 34 -4.56 -9.53 -3.23
N LEU A 35 -5.15 -10.03 -2.15
CA LEU A 35 -5.71 -9.28 -1.03
C LEU A 35 -4.59 -8.59 -0.23
N VAL A 36 -4.80 -7.33 0.12
CA VAL A 36 -3.84 -6.51 0.87
C VAL A 36 -4.31 -6.29 2.30
N ASP A 37 -3.41 -6.51 3.25
CA ASP A 37 -3.62 -6.26 4.68
C ASP A 37 -3.58 -4.78 5.02
N SER A 38 -2.56 -4.07 4.55
CA SER A 38 -2.42 -2.65 4.84
C SER A 38 -1.41 -1.96 3.95
N TYR A 39 -1.56 -0.65 3.85
CA TYR A 39 -0.63 0.31 3.28
C TYR A 39 -0.14 1.28 4.35
N THR A 40 1.16 1.57 4.33
CA THR A 40 1.81 2.51 5.26
C THR A 40 2.78 3.39 4.49
N VAL A 41 2.54 4.70 4.51
CA VAL A 41 3.49 5.68 3.98
C VAL A 41 4.71 5.70 4.90
N THR A 42 5.87 5.33 4.38
CA THR A 42 7.11 5.21 5.19
C THR A 42 7.93 6.50 5.14
N ARG A 43 8.04 7.12 3.96
CA ARG A 43 8.80 8.34 3.69
C ARG A 43 8.08 9.19 2.66
N VAL A 44 8.21 10.52 2.77
CA VAL A 44 7.76 11.48 1.75
C VAL A 44 8.98 12.26 1.29
N LEU A 45 9.11 12.48 -0.01
CA LEU A 45 10.15 13.35 -0.55
C LEU A 45 9.79 14.80 -0.20
N SER A 46 10.61 15.46 0.63
CA SER A 46 10.45 16.89 0.88
C SER A 46 10.81 17.65 -0.40
N GLN A 47 9.84 18.34 -0.99
CA GLN A 47 10.13 19.34 -2.02
C GLN A 47 10.96 20.45 -1.34
N GLY A 48 12.24 20.56 -1.70
CA GLY A 48 13.03 21.74 -1.34
C GLY A 48 12.48 22.97 -2.06
N ASP A 49 12.82 24.17 -1.59
CA ASP A 49 12.33 25.49 -2.05
C ASP A 49 12.73 25.87 -3.51
N GLY A 50 12.70 24.91 -4.44
CA GLY A 50 13.02 25.06 -5.84
C GLY A 50 11.77 24.87 -6.71
N SER A 51 11.29 25.99 -7.23
CA SER A 51 10.23 26.14 -8.23
C SER A 51 10.21 25.08 -9.34
N SER A 52 9.54 23.97 -9.13
CA SER A 52 9.04 23.12 -10.23
C SER A 52 7.52 23.08 -10.13
N ASN A 53 6.86 23.53 -11.19
CA ASN A 53 5.42 23.76 -11.25
C ASN A 53 4.63 22.44 -11.43
N THR A 54 5.07 21.37 -10.77
CA THR A 54 4.43 20.05 -10.76
C THR A 54 4.20 19.66 -9.31
N ASN A 55 2.94 19.79 -8.86
CA ASN A 55 2.42 19.38 -7.54
C ASN A 55 2.49 17.85 -7.27
N ARG A 56 3.44 17.12 -7.87
CA ARG A 56 3.59 15.69 -7.65
C ARG A 56 4.40 15.45 -6.39
N THR A 57 3.72 15.02 -5.33
CA THR A 57 4.36 14.57 -4.09
C THR A 57 4.84 13.14 -4.29
N GLU A 58 6.16 12.92 -4.33
CA GLU A 58 6.73 11.57 -4.32
C GLU A 58 6.78 11.01 -2.89
N PHE A 59 6.48 9.72 -2.74
CA PHE A 59 6.53 9.06 -1.43
C PHE A 59 6.82 7.57 -1.55
N TRP A 60 7.26 6.96 -0.45
CA TRP A 60 7.49 5.53 -0.36
C TRP A 60 6.36 4.87 0.41
N LEU A 61 5.76 3.88 -0.21
CA LEU A 61 4.64 3.12 0.34
C LEU A 61 5.10 1.71 0.65
N LEU A 62 4.92 1.29 1.90
CA LEU A 62 4.90 -0.13 2.26
C LEU A 62 3.49 -0.65 2.03
N PHE A 63 3.34 -1.78 1.36
CA PHE A 63 2.12 -2.58 1.42
C PHE A 63 2.42 -4.02 1.82
N LYS A 64 1.51 -4.62 2.58
CA LYS A 64 1.59 -6.01 3.03
C LYS A 64 0.42 -6.77 2.46
N SER A 65 0.67 -7.82 1.69
CA SER A 65 -0.36 -8.76 1.25
C SER A 65 -0.83 -9.64 2.41
N VAL A 66 -2.06 -10.15 2.33
CA VAL A 66 -2.56 -11.12 3.30
C VAL A 66 -1.65 -12.36 3.34
N GLY A 67 -1.37 -12.84 4.55
CA GLY A 67 -0.41 -13.92 4.78
C GLY A 67 1.02 -13.45 5.06
N TYR A 68 1.31 -12.14 5.14
CA TYR A 68 2.68 -11.63 5.24
C TYR A 68 3.57 -12.18 6.35
N HIS A 69 2.99 -12.71 7.42
CA HIS A 69 3.75 -13.38 8.48
C HIS A 69 4.49 -14.66 8.02
N GLU A 70 4.14 -15.23 6.87
CA GLU A 70 4.75 -16.47 6.36
C GLU A 70 6.06 -16.22 5.62
N SER A 71 6.23 -15.05 5.01
CA SER A 71 7.43 -14.70 4.25
C SER A 71 7.54 -13.21 3.95
N PHE A 72 8.78 -12.72 3.87
CA PHE A 72 9.08 -11.36 3.41
C PHE A 72 8.58 -11.08 1.99
N HIS A 73 8.34 -12.11 1.17
CA HIS A 73 7.82 -11.98 -0.21
C HIS A 73 6.42 -11.34 -0.29
N TYR A 74 5.70 -11.23 0.81
CA TYR A 74 4.37 -10.62 0.89
C TYR A 74 4.40 -9.17 1.37
N SER A 75 5.58 -8.59 1.59
CA SER A 75 5.73 -7.19 1.99
C SER A 75 6.59 -6.46 0.97
N HIS A 76 6.11 -5.30 0.51
CA HIS A 76 6.73 -4.59 -0.60
C HIS A 76 6.85 -3.11 -0.28
N THR A 77 7.98 -2.51 -0.67
CA THR A 77 8.12 -1.06 -0.73
C THR A 77 8.19 -0.61 -2.18
N ILE A 78 7.41 0.41 -2.52
CA ILE A 78 7.44 1.08 -3.82
C ILE A 78 7.70 2.58 -3.63
N LYS A 79 8.36 3.21 -4.60
CA LYS A 79 8.47 4.67 -4.71
C LYS A 79 7.35 5.15 -5.63
N VAL A 80 6.32 5.77 -5.07
CA VAL A 80 5.19 6.34 -5.80
C VAL A 80 5.58 7.72 -6.31
N VAL A 81 5.43 7.92 -7.62
CA VAL A 81 5.76 9.18 -8.33
C VAL A 81 4.52 9.85 -8.92
N ASP A 82 3.41 9.13 -9.03
CA ASP A 82 2.10 9.67 -9.38
C ASP A 82 1.00 8.89 -8.65
N LEU A 83 -0.06 9.60 -8.26
CA LEU A 83 -1.23 9.03 -7.62
C LEU A 83 -2.48 9.60 -8.30
N HIS A 84 -3.38 8.71 -8.67
CA HIS A 84 -4.70 9.07 -9.19
C HIS A 84 -5.78 8.34 -8.38
N GLN A 85 -6.88 9.03 -8.11
CA GLN A 85 -8.02 8.50 -7.37
C GLN A 85 -9.28 9.03 -8.06
N ASP A 86 -10.11 8.11 -8.57
CA ASP A 86 -11.31 8.50 -9.34
C ASP A 86 -12.45 8.92 -8.41
N ASP A 87 -12.88 8.02 -7.52
CA ASP A 87 -14.14 8.14 -6.76
C ASP A 87 -14.01 7.76 -5.27
N GLY A 88 -12.79 7.52 -4.80
CA GLY A 88 -12.50 7.13 -3.43
C GLY A 88 -12.59 5.62 -3.16
N TRP A 89 -13.03 4.83 -4.14
CA TRP A 89 -13.17 3.37 -4.05
C TRP A 89 -12.02 2.64 -4.73
N ASN A 90 -11.38 3.28 -5.70
CA ASN A 90 -10.16 2.80 -6.32
C ASN A 90 -9.03 3.83 -6.18
N MET A 91 -7.80 3.38 -6.47
CA MET A 91 -6.62 4.23 -6.52
C MET A 91 -5.56 3.62 -7.43
N ASP A 92 -5.02 4.45 -8.32
CA ASP A 92 -3.87 4.10 -9.14
C ASP A 92 -2.60 4.74 -8.57
N LEU A 93 -1.59 3.93 -8.31
CA LEU A 93 -0.26 4.36 -7.93
C LEU A 93 0.71 4.05 -9.05
N THR A 94 1.38 5.07 -9.59
CA THR A 94 2.48 4.87 -10.54
C THR A 94 3.80 4.93 -9.81
N ASP A 95 4.66 3.94 -10.02
CA ASP A 95 5.98 3.90 -9.41
C ASP A 95 7.10 4.48 -10.29
N ASP A 96 8.31 4.56 -9.72
CA ASP A 96 9.53 5.05 -10.40
C ASP A 96 9.99 4.19 -11.58
N ARG A 97 9.33 3.05 -11.85
CA ARG A 97 9.53 2.17 -13.00
C ARG A 97 8.35 2.17 -13.97
N GLN A 98 7.42 3.11 -13.81
CA GLN A 98 6.21 3.24 -14.64
C GLN A 98 5.27 2.04 -14.54
N ARG A 99 5.34 1.26 -13.45
CA ARG A 99 4.34 0.23 -13.14
C ARG A 99 3.16 0.90 -12.47
N VAL A 100 1.95 0.53 -12.87
CA VAL A 100 0.73 1.01 -12.25
C VAL A 100 0.20 -0.05 -11.30
N PHE A 101 0.01 0.33 -10.04
CA PHE A 101 -0.63 -0.48 -9.03
C PHE A 101 -2.06 0.02 -8.88
N HIS A 102 -3.00 -0.74 -9.46
CA HIS A 102 -4.42 -0.50 -9.34
C HIS A 102 -4.92 -1.14 -8.05
N ILE A 103 -5.49 -0.33 -7.16
CA ILE A 103 -6.03 -0.75 -5.87
C ILE A 103 -7.54 -0.62 -5.92
N ASP A 104 -8.24 -1.72 -5.67
CA ASP A 104 -9.70 -1.75 -5.58
C ASP A 104 -10.13 -2.05 -4.14
N MET A 105 -11.03 -1.24 -3.59
CA MET A 105 -11.66 -1.52 -2.30
C MET A 105 -12.63 -2.68 -2.43
N ILE A 106 -12.69 -3.52 -1.39
CA ILE A 106 -13.63 -4.65 -1.33
C ILE A 106 -15.00 -4.16 -0.86
N PHE A 107 -16.04 -4.52 -1.61
CA PHE A 107 -17.43 -4.25 -1.24
C PHE A 107 -18.19 -5.56 -1.00
N PRO A 108 -18.74 -5.80 0.20
CA PRO A 108 -19.47 -7.03 0.50
C PRO A 108 -20.62 -7.33 -0.47
N GLU A 109 -21.22 -6.30 -1.04
CA GLU A 109 -22.35 -6.40 -1.97
C GLU A 109 -21.95 -6.93 -3.36
N PHE A 110 -20.67 -6.79 -3.74
CA PHE A 110 -20.14 -7.14 -5.06
C PHE A 110 -19.06 -8.23 -5.01
N ASP A 111 -18.29 -8.28 -3.92
CA ASP A 111 -17.06 -9.06 -3.76
C ASP A 111 -17.15 -10.02 -2.56
N LEU A 112 -18.24 -10.81 -2.49
CA LEU A 112 -18.54 -11.63 -1.30
C LEU A 112 -17.38 -12.56 -0.91
N ASP A 113 -16.79 -13.26 -1.86
CA ASP A 113 -15.69 -14.21 -1.60
C ASP A 113 -14.44 -13.51 -1.06
N GLN A 114 -14.10 -12.33 -1.61
CA GLN A 114 -12.96 -11.53 -1.16
C GLN A 114 -13.24 -10.93 0.22
N HIS A 115 -14.48 -10.50 0.46
CA HIS A 115 -14.91 -9.98 1.76
C HIS A 115 -14.83 -11.06 2.84
N GLU A 116 -15.28 -12.29 2.57
CA GLU A 116 -15.17 -13.40 3.51
C GLU A 116 -13.71 -13.74 3.83
N GLN A 117 -12.83 -13.74 2.81
CA GLN A 117 -11.38 -13.92 3.01
C GLN A 117 -10.78 -12.81 3.86
N TRP A 118 -11.16 -11.55 3.62
CA TRP A 118 -10.75 -10.41 4.42
C TRP A 118 -11.17 -10.55 5.88
N MET A 119 -12.44 -10.88 6.13
CA MET A 119 -12.96 -11.05 7.48
C MET A 119 -12.27 -12.21 8.21
N ARG A 120 -12.00 -13.32 7.52
CA ARG A 120 -11.23 -14.44 8.08
C ARG A 120 -9.82 -14.01 8.46
N TRP A 121 -9.14 -13.26 7.59
CA TRP A 121 -7.81 -12.72 7.88
C TRP A 121 -7.81 -11.79 9.09
N LYS A 122 -8.79 -10.88 9.18
CA LYS A 122 -8.94 -9.98 10.35
C LYS A 122 -9.20 -10.75 11.64
N GLY A 123 -10.01 -11.80 11.59
CA GLY A 123 -10.23 -12.72 12.71
C GLY A 123 -8.93 -13.39 13.15
N TYR A 124 -8.19 -13.99 12.21
CA TYR A 124 -6.90 -14.63 12.48
C TYR A 124 -5.87 -13.68 13.11
N ARG A 125 -5.79 -12.43 12.62
CA ARG A 125 -4.91 -11.41 13.22
C ARG A 125 -5.31 -11.06 14.64
N LYS A 126 -6.60 -10.89 14.89
CA LYS A 126 -7.12 -10.52 16.21
C LYS A 126 -6.86 -11.61 17.26
N GLU A 127 -6.98 -12.88 16.87
CA GLU A 127 -6.67 -14.02 17.75
C GLU A 127 -5.17 -14.11 18.12
N ARG A 128 -4.30 -13.38 17.40
CA ARG A 128 -2.83 -13.44 17.52
C ARG A 128 -2.22 -12.04 17.56
N GLU A 129 -2.90 -11.10 18.23
CA GLU A 129 -2.56 -9.69 18.22
C GLU A 129 -1.10 -9.44 18.65
N ASP A 130 -0.67 -10.01 19.78
CA ASP A 130 0.71 -9.88 20.29
C ASP A 130 1.77 -10.37 19.29
N PHE A 131 1.49 -11.48 18.58
CA PHE A 131 2.39 -12.00 17.56
C PHE A 131 2.48 -11.03 16.38
N PHE A 132 1.34 -10.54 15.90
CA PHE A 132 1.31 -9.62 14.78
C PHE A 132 1.87 -8.24 15.10
N GLU A 133 1.80 -7.78 16.35
CA GLU A 133 2.46 -6.55 16.79
C GLU A 133 3.98 -6.62 16.57
N LEU A 134 4.60 -7.75 16.94
CA LEU A 134 6.03 -7.97 16.74
C LEU A 134 6.38 -8.05 15.26
N VAL A 135 5.63 -8.85 14.49
CA VAL A 135 5.86 -9.00 13.04
C VAL A 135 5.71 -7.66 12.31
N ASP A 136 4.65 -6.89 12.62
CA ASP A 136 4.40 -5.59 12.00
C ASP A 136 5.51 -4.59 12.30
N LYS A 137 6.01 -4.58 13.54
CA LYS A 137 7.12 -3.72 13.95
C LYS A 137 8.39 -4.03 13.17
N ASP A 138 8.73 -5.31 13.02
CA ASP A 138 9.95 -5.74 12.33
C ASP A 138 9.89 -5.46 10.82
N ILE A 139 8.73 -5.71 10.20
CA ILE A 139 8.50 -5.37 8.79
C ILE A 139 8.58 -3.86 8.59
N LEU A 140 7.88 -3.08 9.41
CA LEU A 140 7.87 -1.62 9.29
C LEU A 140 9.29 -1.03 9.46
N ALA A 141 10.06 -1.53 10.43
CA ALA A 141 11.44 -1.11 10.64
C ALA A 141 12.31 -1.39 9.41
N THR A 142 12.22 -2.60 8.87
CA THR A 142 12.97 -3.04 7.69
C THR A 142 12.63 -2.20 6.46
N HIS A 143 11.35 -2.05 6.15
CA HIS A 143 10.89 -1.31 4.98
C HIS A 143 11.08 0.20 5.11
N THR A 144 11.03 0.76 6.32
CA THR A 144 11.44 2.15 6.56
C THR A 144 12.92 2.36 6.26
N LEU A 145 13.79 1.41 6.64
CA LEU A 145 15.21 1.49 6.32
C LEU A 145 15.44 1.39 4.79
N MET A 146 14.72 0.52 4.10
CA MET A 146 14.76 0.43 2.63
C MET A 146 14.36 1.76 1.98
N ALA A 147 13.23 2.34 2.38
CA ALA A 147 12.76 3.63 1.87
C ALA A 147 13.75 4.78 2.12
N ARG A 148 14.49 4.76 3.24
CA ARG A 148 15.55 5.75 3.52
C ARG A 148 16.78 5.60 2.63
N LYS A 149 17.14 4.36 2.29
CA LYS A 149 18.31 4.03 1.44
C LYS A 149 18.03 4.15 -0.05
N TRP A 150 16.76 4.10 -0.45
CA TRP A 150 16.35 4.32 -1.84
C TRP A 150 16.68 5.75 -2.25
N SER A 151 17.56 5.89 -3.25
CA SER A 151 17.95 7.17 -3.81
C SER A 151 16.74 7.91 -4.38
N ASN A 152 16.81 9.25 -4.40
CA ASN A 152 15.81 10.06 -5.08
C ASN A 152 15.94 9.88 -6.60
#